data_AF-A0A645GEG0-F1
#
_entry.id   AF-A0A645GEG0-F1
#
_cell.length_a   1.000
_cell.length_b   1.000
_cell.length_c   1.000
_cell.angle_alpha   90.00
_cell.angle_beta   90.00
_cell.angle_gamma   90.00
#
_symmetry.space_group_name_H-M   'P 1'
#
loop_
_entity.id
_entity.type
_entity.pdbx_description
1 polymer ?
#
loop_
_entity_poly.entity_id
_entity_poly.type
_entity_poly.pdbx_seq_one_letter_code
_entity_poly.pdbx_strand_id
1 'polypeptide(L)'
;MRWLDNDHLLQINQDSIVDSKNNLTLKLIEKGFVAFVASDAHNHMRPLSLKYAYQIVTDVFDESVANTLFSINPQMIIDDQPIAKNNYQAFKKGFFGGFK
;
A
#
# COMPACT_ATOMS: atom_id res chain seq x y z
N MET A 1 -10.55 1.72 -11.92
CA MET A 1 -9.39 0.99 -11.40
C MET A 1 -8.84 0.02 -12.45
N ARG A 2 -8.74 0.49 -13.71
CA ARG A 2 -8.51 -0.40 -14.86
C ARG A 2 -7.21 -1.20 -14.75
N TRP A 3 -6.21 -0.71 -14.04
CA TRP A 3 -4.91 -1.36 -13.97
C TRP A 3 -4.94 -2.59 -13.05
N LEU A 4 -5.58 -2.49 -11.89
CA LEU A 4 -5.77 -3.64 -11.00
C LEU A 4 -6.71 -4.68 -11.60
N ASP A 5 -7.71 -4.23 -12.36
CA ASP A 5 -8.60 -5.12 -13.12
C ASP A 5 -7.86 -5.90 -14.23
N ASN A 6 -6.65 -5.46 -14.61
CA ASN A 6 -5.76 -6.13 -15.58
C ASN A 6 -4.51 -6.72 -14.88
N ASP A 7 -4.65 -7.11 -13.61
CA ASP A 7 -3.61 -7.81 -12.83
C ASP A 7 -2.28 -7.04 -12.66
N HIS A 8 -2.28 -5.72 -12.83
CA HIS A 8 -1.13 -4.90 -12.44
C HIS A 8 -1.06 -4.74 -10.92
N LEU A 9 0.16 -4.62 -10.40
CA LEU A 9 0.43 -4.46 -8.97
C LEU A 9 0.67 -2.98 -8.63
N LEU A 10 0.15 -2.55 -7.49
CA LEU A 10 0.44 -1.22 -6.95
C LEU A 10 1.47 -1.30 -5.83
N GLN A 11 2.59 -0.63 -6.02
CA GLN A 11 3.61 -0.41 -5.02
C GLN A 11 3.48 1.00 -4.43
N ILE A 12 3.76 1.16 -3.14
CA ILE A 12 3.86 2.48 -2.47
C ILE A 12 5.19 2.64 -1.75
N ASN A 13 5.68 3.88 -1.68
CA ASN A 13 6.94 4.20 -1.02
C ASN A 13 6.76 4.36 0.49
N GLN A 14 7.76 3.97 1.27
CA GLN A 14 7.79 4.13 2.73
C GLN A 14 7.44 5.59 3.16
N ASP A 15 7.92 6.60 2.42
CA ASP A 15 7.75 8.01 2.79
C ASP A 15 6.28 8.44 2.68
N SER A 16 5.50 7.77 1.82
CA SER A 16 4.06 7.99 1.69
C SER A 16 3.26 7.46 2.88
N ILE A 17 3.87 6.61 3.72
CA ILE A 17 3.32 6.09 4.97
C ILE A 17 3.81 6.94 6.15
N VAL A 18 5.10 7.29 6.14
CA VAL A 18 5.74 8.07 7.21
C VAL A 18 5.22 9.50 7.28
N ASP A 19 4.87 10.11 6.15
CA ASP A 19 4.22 11.42 6.14
C ASP A 19 2.75 11.31 6.61
N SER A 20 2.53 11.70 7.86
CA SER A 20 1.22 11.69 8.55
C SER A 20 0.14 12.55 7.88
N LYS A 21 0.50 13.38 6.89
CA LYS A 21 -0.47 14.13 6.08
C LYS A 21 -1.14 13.25 5.02
N ASN A 22 -0.57 12.08 4.70
CA ASN A 22 -1.04 11.27 3.58
C ASN A 22 -2.07 10.21 4.01
N ASN A 23 -3.25 10.70 4.39
CA ASN A 23 -4.42 9.86 4.70
C ASN A 23 -4.88 8.98 3.52
N LEU A 24 -4.45 9.29 2.29
CA LEU A 24 -4.80 8.50 1.12
C LEU A 24 -4.05 7.16 1.10
N THR A 25 -2.76 7.14 1.44
CA THR A 25 -1.96 5.91 1.46
C THR A 25 -2.54 4.86 2.39
N LEU A 26 -2.86 5.24 3.63
CA LEU A 26 -3.47 4.33 4.60
C LEU A 26 -4.84 3.85 4.12
N LYS A 27 -5.65 4.70 3.49
CA LYS A 27 -6.92 4.27 2.87
C LYS A 27 -6.72 3.29 1.72
N LEU A 28 -5.67 3.44 0.92
CA LEU A 28 -5.37 2.49 -0.15
C LEU A 28 -4.97 1.13 0.41
N ILE A 29 -4.20 1.10 1.50
CA ILE A 29 -3.87 -0.12 2.24
C ILE A 29 -5.15 -0.75 2.83
N GLU A 30 -5.95 0.03 3.56
CA GLU A 30 -7.22 -0.40 4.16
C GLU A 30 -8.16 -1.03 3.11
N LYS A 31 -8.21 -0.43 1.92
CA LYS A 31 -9.06 -0.89 0.82
C LYS A 31 -8.43 -2.02 0.00
N GLY A 32 -7.27 -2.55 0.39
CA GLY A 32 -6.62 -3.69 -0.26
C GLY A 32 -6.02 -3.38 -1.64
N PHE A 33 -5.80 -2.10 -1.98
CA PHE A 33 -5.27 -1.73 -3.28
C PHE A 33 -3.76 -1.89 -3.40
N VAL A 34 -3.04 -1.85 -2.29
CA VAL A 34 -1.57 -1.92 -2.25
C VAL A 34 -1.13 -3.38 -2.26
N ALA A 35 -0.23 -3.72 -3.18
CA ALA A 35 0.38 -5.04 -3.28
C ALA A 35 1.60 -5.15 -2.35
N PHE A 36 2.47 -4.14 -2.32
CA PHE A 36 3.64 -4.12 -1.45
C PHE A 36 4.20 -2.71 -1.20
N VAL A 37 5.06 -2.59 -0.19
CA VAL A 37 5.77 -1.35 0.17
C VAL A 37 7.25 -1.49 -0.15
N ALA A 38 7.85 -0.44 -0.71
CA ALA A 38 9.28 -0.36 -0.98
C ALA A 38 9.87 0.95 -0.42
N SER A 39 11.19 0.99 -0.24
CA SER A 39 11.84 2.16 0.36
C SER A 39 11.93 3.33 -0.62
N ASP A 40 12.19 3.02 -1.90
CA ASP A 40 12.59 3.99 -2.92
C ASP A 40 13.74 4.91 -2.42
N ALA A 41 14.61 4.33 -1.58
CA ALA A 41 15.74 5.02 -0.96
C ALA A 41 16.88 5.20 -1.97
N HIS A 42 17.52 6.37 -1.92
CA HIS A 42 18.53 6.75 -2.91
C HIS A 42 19.76 7.43 -2.30
N ASN A 43 19.59 8.21 -1.21
CA ASN A 43 20.65 9.00 -0.59
C ASN A 43 20.21 9.49 0.80
N HIS A 44 20.99 10.37 1.44
CA HIS A 44 20.68 10.94 2.75
C HIS A 44 19.38 11.76 2.79
N MET A 45 18.93 12.34 1.67
CA MET A 45 17.65 13.06 1.58
C MET A 45 16.46 12.12 1.33
N ARG A 46 16.72 10.89 0.87
CA ARG A 46 15.73 9.80 0.71
C ARG A 46 16.23 8.56 1.47
N PRO A 47 16.30 8.63 2.81
CA PRO A 47 16.95 7.61 3.62
C PRO A 47 16.12 6.33 3.65
N LEU A 48 16.74 5.20 4.00
CA LEU A 48 16.00 3.97 4.26
C LEU A 48 15.27 4.06 5.61
N SER A 49 13.93 3.98 5.60
CA SER A 49 13.09 4.02 6.80
C SER A 49 12.02 2.92 6.82
N LEU A 50 12.23 1.84 6.04
CA LEU A 50 11.27 0.76 5.85
C LEU A 50 10.77 0.14 7.17
N LYS A 51 11.65 -0.02 8.17
CA LYS A 51 11.29 -0.52 9.51
C LYS A 51 10.30 0.40 10.23
N TYR A 52 10.45 1.71 10.08
CA TYR A 52 9.55 2.68 10.69
C TYR A 52 8.19 2.67 9.98
N ALA A 53 8.19 2.62 8.65
CA ALA A 53 6.95 2.46 7.89
C ALA A 53 6.21 1.15 8.22
N TYR A 54 6.94 0.04 8.42
CA TYR A 54 6.38 -1.23 8.88
C TYR A 54 5.65 -1.06 10.23
N GLN A 55 6.30 -0.41 11.21
CA GLN A 55 5.70 -0.19 12.52
C GLN A 55 4.40 0.62 12.42
N ILE A 56 4.36 1.67 11.60
CA ILE A 56 3.14 2.46 11.38
C ILE A 56 2.00 1.58 10.83
N VAL A 57 2.29 0.72 9.86
CA VAL A 57 1.28 -0.19 9.28
C VAL A 57 0.80 -1.20 10.31
N THR A 58 1.71 -1.76 11.12
CA THR A 58 1.37 -2.65 12.23
C THR A 58 0.47 -1.97 13.26
N ASP A 59 0.77 -0.73 13.63
CA ASP A 59 0.02 0.02 14.65
C ASP A 59 -1.36 0.45 14.16
N VAL A 60 -1.50 0.78 12.87
CA VAL A 60 -2.76 1.26 12.27
C VAL A 60 -3.69 0.11 11.88
N PHE A 61 -3.15 -1.02 11.43
CA PHE A 61 -3.92 -2.17 10.97
C PHE A 61 -3.68 -3.37 11.86
N ASP A 62 -2.63 -4.14 11.57
CA ASP A 62 -2.09 -5.22 12.38
C ASP A 62 -0.78 -5.74 11.75
N GLU A 63 -0.08 -6.62 12.48
CA GLU A 63 1.16 -7.23 12.02
C GLU A 63 0.97 -8.12 10.78
N SER A 64 -0.21 -8.70 10.59
CA SER A 64 -0.52 -9.56 9.44
C SER A 64 -0.51 -8.75 8.14
N VAL A 65 -1.15 -7.59 8.15
CA VAL A 65 -1.14 -6.63 7.03
C VAL A 65 0.29 -6.15 6.77
N ALA A 66 1.04 -5.80 7.81
CA ALA A 66 2.42 -5.36 7.67
C ALA A 66 3.32 -6.46 7.08
N ASN A 67 3.24 -7.69 7.58
CA ASN A 67 3.99 -8.82 7.05
C ASN A 67 3.64 -9.12 5.58
N THR A 68 2.35 -9.01 5.24
CA THR A 68 1.88 -9.21 3.86
C THR A 68 2.56 -8.21 2.91
N LEU A 69 2.53 -6.92 3.26
CA LEU A 69 2.98 -5.85 2.36
C LEU A 69 4.51 -5.67 2.30
N PHE A 70 5.22 -5.99 3.38
CA PHE A 70 6.67 -5.73 3.49
C PHE A 70 7.53 -6.97 3.32
N SER A 71 6.97 -8.17 3.46
CA SER A 71 7.74 -9.42 3.41
C SER A 71 7.13 -10.46 2.47
N ILE A 72 5.88 -10.88 2.69
CA ILE A 72 5.28 -12.02 1.97
C ILE A 72 5.10 -11.69 0.49
N ASN A 73 4.38 -10.62 0.15
CA ASN A 73 4.14 -10.28 -1.26
C ASN A 73 5.43 -9.93 -2.01
N PRO A 74 6.36 -9.10 -1.47
CA PRO A 74 7.67 -8.91 -2.09
C PRO A 74 8.42 -10.22 -2.36
N GLN A 75 8.44 -11.14 -1.40
CA GLN A 75 9.13 -12.43 -1.56
C GLN A 75 8.48 -13.28 -2.65
N MET A 76 7.15 -13.35 -2.70
CA MET A 76 6.43 -14.05 -3.76
C MET A 76 6.76 -13.49 -5.14
N ILE A 77 6.90 -12.16 -5.28
CA ILE A 77 7.30 -11.52 -6.55
C ILE A 77 8.72 -11.93 -6.93
N ILE A 78 9.65 -11.94 -5.98
CA ILE A 78 11.05 -12.36 -6.21
C ILE A 78 11.11 -13.84 -6.64
N ASP A 79 10.25 -14.68 -6.08
CA ASP A 79 10.17 -16.12 -6.35
C ASP A 79 9.32 -16.47 -7.59
N ASP A 80 8.91 -15.48 -8.38
CA ASP A 80 8.02 -15.62 -9.55
C ASP A 80 6.71 -16.38 -9.22
N GLN A 81 6.18 -16.13 -8.02
CA GLN A 81 4.93 -16.71 -7.54
C GLN A 81 3.77 -15.69 -7.63
N PRO A 82 2.55 -16.16 -7.89
CA PRO A 82 1.38 -15.30 -7.91
C PRO A 82 1.10 -14.74 -6.51
N ILE A 83 1.01 -13.42 -6.35
CA ILE A 83 0.60 -12.83 -5.07
C ILE A 83 -0.88 -13.12 -4.78
N ALA A 84 -1.22 -13.26 -3.49
CA ALA A 84 -2.61 -13.36 -3.09
C ALA A 84 -3.37 -12.09 -3.54
N LYS A 85 -4.46 -12.26 -4.29
CA LYS A 85 -5.31 -11.12 -4.65
C LYS A 85 -5.93 -10.55 -3.39
N ASN A 86 -5.55 -9.32 -3.06
CA ASN A 86 -6.28 -8.55 -2.06
C ASN A 86 -7.68 -8.26 -2.63
N ASN A 87 -8.73 -8.62 -1.87
CA ASN A 87 -10.10 -8.27 -2.22
C ASN A 87 -10.29 -6.76 -2.06
N TYR A 88 -9.92 -5.99 -3.08
CA TYR A 88 -9.98 -4.56 -2.98
C TYR A 88 -11.42 -4.05 -2.95
N GLN A 89 -11.68 -3.09 -2.09
CA GLN A 89 -13.00 -2.49 -1.93
C GLN A 89 -13.05 -1.19 -2.73
N ALA A 90 -13.97 -1.08 -3.67
CA ALA A 90 -14.19 0.17 -4.40
C ALA A 90 -14.52 1.33 -3.44
N PHE A 91 -13.96 2.50 -3.70
CA PHE A 91 -14.40 3.72 -3.03
C PHE A 91 -15.87 3.97 -3.36
N LYS A 92 -16.73 4.15 -2.35
CA LYS A 92 -18.12 4.57 -2.58
C LYS A 92 -18.06 5.93 -3.28
N LYS A 93 -18.63 6.03 -4.49
CA LYS A 93 -18.88 7.34 -5.10
C LYS A 93 -19.80 8.10 -4.13
N GLY A 94 -19.30 9.19 -3.56
CA GLY A 94 -20.17 10.12 -2.86
C GLY A 94 -21.28 10.55 -3.80
N PHE A 95 -22.53 10.50 -3.33
CA PHE A 95 -23.66 11.08 -4.01
C PHE A 95 -23.47 12.60 -4.01
N PHE A 96 -22.70 13.13 -4.98
CA PHE A 96 -22.72 14.55 -5.28
C PHE A 96 -24.05 14.82 -5.98
N GLY A 97 -25.09 15.05 -5.15
CA GLY A 97 -26.34 15.62 -5.61
C GLY A 97 -26.03 16.89 -6.38
N GLY A 98 -26.43 16.91 -7.66
CA GLY A 98 -26.19 18.04 -8.55
C GLY A 98 -26.80 19.31 -7.95
N PHE A 99 -25.98 20.34 -7.86
CA PHE A 99 -26.49 21.70 -7.75
C PHE A 99 -27.09 22.04 -9.11
N LYS A 100 -28.41 22.16 -9.14
CA LYS A 100 -29.19 22.86 -10.18
C LYS A 100 -29.16 24.35 -9.89
#